data_AF-B4JGM6-F1
#
_entry.id   AF-B4JGM6-F1
#
_cell.length_a   1.000
_cell.length_b   1.000
_cell.length_c   1.000
_cell.angle_alpha   90.00
_cell.angle_beta   90.00
_cell.angle_gamma   90.00
#
_symmetry.space_group_name_H-M   'P 1'
#
loop_
_entity.id
_entity.type
_entity.pdbx_description
1 polymer ?
#
loop_
_entity_poly.entity_id
_entity_poly.type
_entity_poly.pdbx_seq_one_letter_code
_entity_poly.pdbx_strand_id
1 'polypeptide(L)'
;MYSLQHPQTDESFLRLNSTVDEVMMLLRSIQKPTDEKVEPEDSAESVTEDNFMVTVRQKPTKTKGTTTNNNKDRFTFMRQVEVDQAERSKARLERERVAQKFRKLGNADYRKGDYANAVSMYSQGIDNIKDSPILYINRSLCFIKLGDFKRAIIDCDFVLNKLDEKNMRAWLYRALAYKSMSDEASYDNCIKYVRKYHSKQLEFIDTFVEKIKSII
;
A
#
# COMPACT_ATOMS: atom_id res chain seq x y z
N MET A 1 30.37 -16.62 15.90
CA MET A 1 29.58 -16.96 14.71
C MET A 1 28.18 -16.39 14.89
N TYR A 2 27.85 -15.28 14.25
CA TYR A 2 26.52 -14.66 14.34
C TYR A 2 25.72 -15.00 13.09
N SER A 3 24.58 -15.67 13.28
CA SER A 3 23.63 -16.03 12.23
C SER A 3 22.86 -14.78 11.79
N LEU A 4 23.04 -14.35 10.54
CA LEU A 4 22.22 -13.33 9.89
C LEU A 4 20.89 -13.97 9.47
N GLN A 5 19.89 -13.91 10.36
CA GLN A 5 18.52 -14.27 10.03
C GLN A 5 17.90 -13.14 9.19
N HIS A 6 17.40 -13.51 8.01
CA HIS A 6 16.76 -12.59 7.06
C HIS A 6 15.48 -12.01 7.70
N PRO A 7 15.20 -10.69 7.64
CA PRO A 7 14.03 -10.07 8.28
C PRO A 7 12.65 -10.53 7.78
N GLN A 8 12.60 -11.52 6.87
CA GLN A 8 11.35 -12.10 6.35
C GLN A 8 10.90 -13.36 7.11
N THR A 9 11.68 -13.86 8.08
CA THR A 9 11.40 -15.12 8.78
C THR A 9 11.17 -14.97 10.28
N ASP A 10 11.11 -13.75 10.80
CA ASP A 10 10.92 -13.53 12.24
C ASP A 10 9.42 -13.55 12.60
N GLU A 11 8.95 -14.71 13.06
CA GLU A 11 7.59 -14.95 13.54
C GLU A 11 7.43 -14.69 15.06
N SER A 12 8.44 -14.13 15.72
CA SER A 12 8.39 -13.83 17.16
C SER A 12 7.20 -12.94 17.57
N PHE A 13 6.72 -12.10 16.65
CA PHE A 13 5.52 -11.28 16.84
C PHE A 13 4.21 -12.08 17.00
N LEU A 14 4.19 -13.39 16.68
CA LEU A 14 3.03 -14.26 16.87
C LEU A 14 2.84 -14.72 18.33
N ARG A 15 3.82 -14.48 19.23
CA ARG A 15 3.84 -15.02 20.60
C ARG A 15 3.86 -13.98 21.72
N LEU A 16 3.95 -12.69 21.41
CA LEU A 16 4.04 -11.61 22.42
C LEU A 16 2.68 -10.93 22.60
N ASN A 17 2.32 -10.64 23.85
CA ASN A 17 1.09 -9.93 24.19
C ASN A 17 1.11 -8.49 23.62
N SER A 18 -0.07 -8.00 23.23
CA SER A 18 -0.24 -6.75 22.48
C SER A 18 0.18 -5.53 23.32
N THR A 19 1.01 -4.66 22.73
CA THR A 19 1.35 -3.32 23.27
C THR A 19 0.12 -2.43 23.49
N VAL A 20 -1.03 -2.78 22.91
CA VAL A 20 -2.30 -2.08 23.14
C VAL A 20 -2.80 -2.29 24.57
N ASP A 21 -2.57 -3.46 25.18
CA ASP A 21 -3.03 -3.73 26.55
C ASP A 21 -2.26 -2.90 27.59
N GLU A 22 -0.95 -2.72 27.37
CA GLU A 22 -0.10 -1.85 28.20
C GLU A 22 -0.50 -0.37 28.09
N VAL A 23 -0.80 0.10 26.88
CA VAL A 23 -1.24 1.48 26.63
C VAL A 23 -2.64 1.74 27.22
N MET A 24 -3.54 0.77 27.15
CA MET A 24 -4.88 0.89 27.73
C MET A 24 -4.88 0.86 29.26
N MET A 25 -3.95 0.13 29.89
CA MET A 25 -3.75 0.20 31.35
C MET A 25 -3.21 1.57 31.79
N LEU A 26 -2.31 2.17 31.00
CA LEU A 26 -1.76 3.51 31.28
C LEU A 26 -2.80 4.62 31.08
N LEU A 27 -3.66 4.53 30.06
CA LEU A 27 -4.70 5.53 29.83
C LEU A 27 -5.75 5.55 30.96
N ARG A 28 -6.06 4.38 31.53
CA ARG A 28 -7.00 4.25 32.66
C ARG A 28 -6.46 4.81 33.97
N SER A 29 -5.14 4.95 34.13
CA SER A 29 -4.55 5.54 35.34
C SER A 29 -4.48 7.08 35.30
N ILE A 30 -4.67 7.69 34.13
CA ILE A 30 -4.54 9.15 33.92
C ILE A 30 -5.88 9.90 34.10
N GLN A 31 -7.03 9.23 33.94
CA GLN A 31 -8.34 9.88 34.11
C GLN A 31 -8.81 9.88 35.57
N LYS A 32 -8.48 10.96 36.30
CA LYS A 32 -9.33 11.50 37.37
C LYS A 32 -9.79 12.91 36.99
N PRO A 33 -11.05 13.29 37.25
CA PRO A 33 -11.59 14.57 36.80
C PRO A 33 -11.31 15.67 37.83
N THR A 34 -10.94 16.85 37.35
CA THR A 34 -11.14 18.11 38.07
C THR A 34 -11.83 19.07 37.12
N ASP A 35 -13.07 19.39 37.46
CA ASP A 35 -13.92 20.41 36.84
C ASP A 35 -13.27 21.80 36.95
N GLU A 36 -13.28 22.58 35.87
CA GLU A 36 -13.47 24.03 35.95
C GLU A 36 -14.10 24.56 34.66
N LYS A 37 -15.22 25.27 34.84
CA LYS A 37 -16.11 25.85 33.83
C LYS A 37 -15.61 27.21 33.37
N VAL A 38 -15.69 27.52 32.07
CA VAL A 38 -15.83 28.89 31.55
C VAL A 38 -16.79 28.87 30.35
N GLU A 39 -17.89 29.62 30.47
CA GLU A 39 -18.96 29.90 29.48
C GLU A 39 -18.62 31.17 28.65
N PRO A 40 -19.38 31.52 27.59
CA PRO A 40 -18.84 31.85 26.26
C PRO A 40 -18.87 33.34 25.90
N GLU A 41 -18.11 33.72 24.88
CA GLU A 41 -18.34 34.97 24.13
C GLU A 41 -18.83 34.68 22.71
N ASP A 42 -20.02 35.20 22.43
CA ASP A 42 -20.67 35.32 21.13
C ASP A 42 -20.00 36.40 20.27
N SER A 43 -19.69 36.08 19.02
CA SER A 43 -19.75 37.05 17.91
C SER A 43 -20.09 36.31 16.62
N ALA A 44 -21.40 36.16 16.40
CA ALA A 44 -21.95 35.78 15.11
C ALA A 44 -21.92 37.00 14.18
N GLU A 45 -21.00 37.01 13.22
CA GLU A 45 -21.11 37.84 12.02
C GLU A 45 -21.32 36.95 10.79
N SER A 46 -22.27 37.39 9.96
CA SER A 46 -23.00 36.68 8.93
C SER A 46 -22.15 36.03 7.83
N VAL A 47 -22.42 34.76 7.52
CA VAL A 47 -21.96 34.08 6.32
C VAL A 47 -22.92 34.38 5.16
N THR A 48 -22.50 35.18 4.18
CA THR A 48 -23.18 35.36 2.90
C THR A 48 -22.53 34.50 1.80
N GLU A 49 -23.32 34.04 0.83
CA GLU A 49 -23.00 33.02 -0.19
C GLU A 49 -21.92 33.38 -1.24
N ASP A 50 -21.00 34.31 -0.96
CA ASP A 50 -19.95 34.75 -1.90
C ASP A 50 -18.54 34.19 -1.57
N ASN A 51 -18.41 33.25 -0.64
CA ASN A 51 -17.13 32.61 -0.30
C ASN A 51 -16.67 31.51 -1.28
N PHE A 52 -17.01 31.64 -2.56
CA PHE A 52 -16.33 30.89 -3.64
C PHE A 52 -15.15 31.72 -4.15
N MET A 53 -14.04 31.70 -3.40
CA MET A 53 -12.76 32.21 -3.88
C MET A 53 -12.25 31.32 -5.02
N VAL A 54 -12.65 31.64 -6.25
CA VAL A 54 -11.87 31.32 -7.45
C VAL A 54 -10.55 32.07 -7.30
N THR A 55 -9.44 31.33 -7.20
CA THR A 55 -8.10 31.91 -7.15
C THR A 55 -7.85 32.76 -8.39
N VAL A 56 -8.01 34.07 -8.25
CA VAL A 56 -7.60 35.06 -9.26
C VAL A 56 -6.09 34.91 -9.47
N ARG A 57 -5.68 34.63 -10.71
CA ARG A 57 -4.27 34.60 -11.11
C ARG A 57 -3.65 35.98 -10.92
N GLN A 58 -2.98 36.19 -9.78
CA GLN A 58 -2.22 37.41 -9.55
C GLN A 58 -1.06 37.47 -10.55
N LYS A 59 -0.97 38.57 -11.31
CA LYS A 59 0.20 38.86 -12.15
C LYS A 59 1.40 39.13 -11.24
N PRO A 60 2.61 38.70 -11.62
CA PRO A 60 3.79 38.81 -10.77
C PRO A 60 4.09 40.28 -10.43
N THR A 61 4.20 40.57 -9.14
CA THR A 61 4.64 41.87 -8.63
C THR A 61 6.14 42.04 -8.88
N LYS A 62 6.52 43.12 -9.58
CA LYS A 62 7.91 43.49 -9.83
C LYS A 62 8.54 44.00 -8.53
N THR A 63 9.36 43.19 -7.87
CA THR A 63 10.32 43.67 -6.87
C THR A 63 11.50 44.34 -7.58
N LYS A 64 11.81 45.57 -7.13
CA LYS A 64 12.90 46.41 -7.65
C LYS A 64 14.25 45.70 -7.46
N GLY A 65 15.02 45.62 -8.54
CA GLY A 65 16.34 44.99 -8.57
C GLY A 65 17.41 45.85 -7.90
N THR A 66 18.16 45.25 -6.99
CA THR A 66 19.57 45.56 -6.78
C THR A 66 20.38 44.58 -7.61
N THR A 67 21.13 45.12 -8.57
CA THR A 67 22.06 44.40 -9.43
C THR A 67 23.21 43.83 -8.63
N THR A 68 23.29 42.51 -8.52
CA THR A 68 24.55 41.81 -8.24
C THR A 68 24.54 40.42 -8.89
N ASN A 69 25.33 40.32 -9.95
CA ASN A 69 25.94 39.14 -10.57
C ASN A 69 25.10 37.87 -10.80
N ASN A 70 24.88 37.62 -12.09
CA ASN A 70 24.41 36.39 -12.71
C ASN A 70 25.35 35.20 -12.49
N ASN A 71 25.42 34.69 -11.26
CA ASN A 71 25.85 33.33 -10.95
C ASN A 71 25.04 32.89 -9.71
N LYS A 72 23.77 32.47 -9.93
CA LYS A 72 23.07 31.65 -8.93
C LYS A 72 23.85 30.35 -8.83
N ASP A 73 24.74 30.31 -7.85
CA ASP A 73 25.64 29.20 -7.58
C ASP A 73 24.92 27.88 -7.74
N ARG A 74 25.45 26.99 -8.58
CA ARG A 74 25.00 25.59 -8.73
C ARG A 74 24.69 24.97 -7.37
N PHE A 75 25.49 25.30 -6.36
CA PHE A 75 25.30 24.89 -4.97
C PHE A 75 23.94 25.27 -4.35
N THR A 76 23.46 26.50 -4.56
CA THR A 76 22.16 26.97 -4.04
C THR A 76 20.98 26.27 -4.73
N PHE A 77 21.08 26.04 -6.04
CA PHE A 77 20.10 25.24 -6.78
C PHE A 77 20.10 23.78 -6.33
N MET A 78 21.28 23.15 -6.20
CA MET A 78 21.42 21.77 -5.73
C MET A 78 20.83 21.60 -4.32
N ARG A 79 21.10 22.53 -3.38
CA ARG A 79 20.53 22.49 -2.03
C ARG A 79 18.99 22.55 -2.03
N GLN A 80 18.39 23.40 -2.88
CA GLN A 80 16.93 23.48 -2.98
C GLN A 80 16.33 22.19 -3.56
N VAL A 81 16.98 21.60 -4.57
CA VAL A 81 16.59 20.32 -5.16
C VAL A 81 16.70 19.18 -4.15
N GLU A 82 17.76 19.15 -3.33
CA GLU A 82 17.95 18.15 -2.28
C GLU A 82 16.89 18.25 -1.18
N VAL A 83 16.53 19.46 -0.74
CA VAL A 83 15.45 19.68 0.24
C VAL A 83 14.10 19.20 -0.31
N ASP A 84 13.77 19.56 -1.55
CA ASP A 84 12.55 19.10 -2.23
C ASP A 84 12.56 17.57 -2.44
N GLN A 85 13.71 16.98 -2.77
CA GLN A 85 13.87 15.53 -2.85
C GLN A 85 13.66 14.85 -1.49
N ALA A 86 14.15 15.44 -0.40
CA ALA A 86 13.97 14.92 0.96
C ALA A 86 12.52 15.04 1.44
N GLU A 87 11.81 16.11 1.09
CA GLU A 87 10.38 16.26 1.38
C GLU A 87 9.55 15.25 0.59
N ARG A 88 9.81 15.09 -0.70
CA ARG A 88 9.16 14.08 -1.55
C ARG A 88 9.41 12.66 -1.05
N SER A 89 10.63 12.36 -0.60
CA SER A 89 10.95 11.03 -0.04
C SER A 89 10.23 10.76 1.28
N LYS A 90 10.16 11.75 2.18
CA LYS A 90 9.38 11.67 3.43
C LYS A 90 7.89 11.48 3.16
N ALA A 91 7.32 12.22 2.21
CA ALA A 91 5.92 12.08 1.82
C ALA A 91 5.62 10.68 1.25
N ARG A 92 6.54 10.12 0.43
CA ARG A 92 6.41 8.74 -0.06
C ARG A 92 6.48 7.73 1.10
N LEU A 93 7.40 7.91 2.05
CA LEU A 93 7.52 7.04 3.22
C LEU A 93 6.23 7.01 4.04
N GLU A 94 5.59 8.16 4.26
CA GLU A 94 4.32 8.18 5.00
C GLU A 94 3.19 7.49 4.23
N ARG A 95 3.09 7.71 2.91
CA ARG A 95 2.13 6.96 2.07
C ARG A 95 2.39 5.46 2.13
N GLU A 96 3.65 5.05 2.13
CA GLU A 96 4.04 3.65 2.26
C GLU A 96 3.65 3.08 3.63
N ARG A 97 3.85 3.85 4.71
CA ARG A 97 3.39 3.48 6.06
C ARG A 97 1.88 3.29 6.13
N VAL A 98 1.12 4.22 5.53
CA VAL A 98 -0.34 4.14 5.45
C VAL A 98 -0.78 2.94 4.63
N ALA A 99 -0.19 2.71 3.46
CA ALA A 99 -0.47 1.54 2.61
C ALA A 99 -0.16 0.22 3.34
N GLN A 100 0.92 0.16 4.13
CA GLN A 100 1.24 -1.00 4.96
C GLN A 100 0.19 -1.25 6.06
N LYS A 101 -0.39 -0.19 6.64
CA LYS A 101 -1.50 -0.33 7.61
C LYS A 101 -2.72 -0.95 6.94
N PHE A 102 -3.12 -0.46 5.78
CA PHE A 102 -4.22 -1.04 4.99
C PHE A 102 -3.94 -2.49 4.58
N ARG A 103 -2.69 -2.81 4.19
CA ARG A 103 -2.28 -4.19 3.92
C ARG A 103 -2.50 -5.09 5.13
N LYS A 104 -2.12 -4.63 6.34
CA LYS A 104 -2.31 -5.40 7.58
C LYS A 104 -3.79 -5.61 7.90
N LEU A 105 -4.63 -4.59 7.70
CA LEU A 105 -6.08 -4.68 7.88
C LEU A 105 -6.70 -5.66 6.89
N GLY A 106 -6.37 -5.55 5.60
CA GLY A 106 -6.83 -6.50 4.57
C GLY A 106 -6.39 -7.93 4.85
N ASN A 107 -5.16 -8.14 5.35
CA ASN A 107 -4.70 -9.45 5.78
C ASN A 107 -5.49 -9.99 6.99
N ALA A 108 -5.93 -9.11 7.90
CA ALA A 108 -6.76 -9.50 9.04
C ALA A 108 -8.15 -9.94 8.56
N ASP A 109 -8.77 -9.19 7.65
CA ASP A 109 -10.10 -9.53 7.12
C ASP A 109 -10.06 -10.76 6.21
N TYR A 110 -9.00 -10.94 5.43
CA TYR A 110 -8.75 -12.17 4.66
C TYR A 110 -8.72 -13.40 5.58
N ARG A 111 -8.05 -13.32 6.73
CA ARG A 111 -7.99 -14.42 7.71
C ARG A 111 -9.35 -14.71 8.37
N LYS A 112 -10.23 -13.72 8.46
CA LYS A 112 -11.62 -13.91 8.93
C LYS A 112 -12.53 -14.51 7.85
N GLY A 113 -12.05 -14.63 6.61
CA GLY A 113 -12.86 -15.06 5.46
C GLY A 113 -13.69 -13.94 4.83
N ASP A 114 -13.54 -12.70 5.29
CA ASP A 114 -14.24 -11.55 4.74
C ASP A 114 -13.44 -10.96 3.56
N TYR A 115 -13.54 -11.64 2.43
CA TYR A 115 -12.79 -11.29 1.23
C TYR A 115 -13.26 -9.96 0.60
N ALA A 116 -14.53 -9.60 0.75
CA ALA A 116 -15.07 -8.35 0.21
C ALA A 116 -14.48 -7.13 0.93
N ASN A 117 -14.44 -7.15 2.26
CA ASN A 117 -13.79 -6.10 3.03
C ASN A 117 -12.27 -6.09 2.82
N ALA A 118 -11.64 -7.26 2.70
CA ALA A 118 -10.22 -7.35 2.36
C ALA A 118 -9.89 -6.65 1.03
N VAL A 119 -10.71 -6.83 -0.01
CA VAL A 119 -10.56 -6.11 -1.31
C VAL A 119 -10.63 -4.60 -1.13
N SER A 120 -11.57 -4.11 -0.32
CA SER A 120 -11.69 -2.68 -0.02
C SER A 120 -10.43 -2.14 0.65
N MET A 121 -9.93 -2.85 1.68
CA MET A 121 -8.70 -2.46 2.39
C MET A 121 -7.48 -2.46 1.47
N TYR A 122 -7.28 -3.48 0.64
CA TYR A 122 -6.16 -3.48 -0.31
C TYR A 122 -6.28 -2.37 -1.35
N SER A 123 -7.50 -2.04 -1.80
CA SER A 123 -7.71 -0.94 -2.75
C SER A 123 -7.35 0.41 -2.14
N GLN A 124 -7.72 0.67 -0.88
CA GLN A 124 -7.28 1.87 -0.16
C GLN A 124 -5.75 1.92 -0.01
N GLY A 125 -5.09 0.77 0.18
CA GLY A 125 -3.64 0.67 0.16
C GLY A 125 -3.04 1.06 -1.20
N ILE A 126 -3.65 0.59 -2.29
CA ILE A 126 -3.21 0.86 -3.68
C ILE A 126 -3.37 2.34 -4.04
N ASP A 127 -4.44 2.98 -3.57
CA ASP A 127 -4.66 4.42 -3.79
C ASP A 127 -3.55 5.28 -3.18
N ASN A 128 -2.93 4.80 -2.09
CA ASN A 128 -1.76 5.43 -1.47
C ASN A 128 -0.45 5.09 -2.19
N ILE A 129 -0.26 3.83 -2.59
CA ILE A 129 0.96 3.31 -3.24
C ILE A 129 0.57 2.40 -4.41
N LYS A 130 0.72 2.91 -5.63
CA LYS A 130 0.34 2.23 -6.88
C LYS A 130 1.42 1.27 -7.40
N ASP A 131 2.62 1.34 -6.86
CA ASP A 131 3.79 0.56 -7.27
C ASP A 131 4.10 -0.61 -6.33
N SER A 132 3.12 -1.08 -5.53
CA SER A 132 3.31 -2.21 -4.61
C SER A 132 2.74 -3.53 -5.16
N PRO A 133 3.58 -4.48 -5.62
CA PRO A 133 3.11 -5.77 -6.14
C PRO A 133 2.27 -6.55 -5.14
N ILE A 134 2.63 -6.47 -3.86
CA ILE A 134 2.02 -7.27 -2.80
C ILE A 134 0.55 -6.93 -2.62
N LEU A 135 0.18 -5.65 -2.74
CA LEU A 135 -1.22 -5.23 -2.60
C LEU A 135 -2.10 -5.79 -3.72
N TYR A 136 -1.62 -5.73 -4.97
CA TYR A 136 -2.33 -6.31 -6.12
C TYR A 136 -2.43 -7.84 -6.02
N ILE A 137 -1.36 -8.53 -5.60
CA ILE A 137 -1.35 -9.99 -5.43
C ILE A 137 -2.33 -10.42 -4.33
N ASN A 138 -2.38 -9.71 -3.20
CA ASN A 138 -3.29 -10.04 -2.12
C ASN A 138 -4.75 -9.75 -2.52
N ARG A 139 -4.99 -8.67 -3.28
CA ARG A 139 -6.32 -8.35 -3.80
C ARG A 139 -6.78 -9.36 -4.86
N SER A 140 -5.90 -9.79 -5.75
CA SER A 140 -6.22 -10.80 -6.77
C SER A 140 -6.62 -12.13 -6.14
N LEU A 141 -5.95 -12.55 -5.07
CA LEU A 141 -6.33 -13.74 -4.31
C LEU A 141 -7.72 -13.60 -3.69
N CYS A 142 -8.08 -12.42 -3.17
CA CYS A 142 -9.44 -12.19 -2.66
C CYS A 142 -10.48 -12.27 -3.78
N PHE A 143 -10.19 -11.72 -4.95
CA PHE A 143 -11.08 -11.84 -6.10
C PHE A 143 -11.28 -13.29 -6.54
N ILE A 144 -10.23 -14.12 -6.53
CA ILE A 144 -10.35 -15.57 -6.79
C ILE A 144 -11.28 -16.22 -5.76
N LYS A 145 -11.14 -15.88 -4.48
CA LYS A 145 -12.01 -16.40 -3.41
C LYS A 145 -13.47 -15.96 -3.52
N LEU A 146 -13.71 -14.78 -4.09
CA LEU A 146 -15.04 -14.27 -4.41
C LEU A 146 -15.60 -14.81 -5.74
N GLY A 147 -14.82 -15.57 -6.52
CA GLY A 147 -15.20 -16.06 -7.84
C GLY A 147 -15.07 -15.04 -8.97
N ASP A 148 -14.51 -13.86 -8.72
CA ASP A 148 -14.27 -12.83 -9.74
C ASP A 148 -12.90 -13.02 -10.41
N PHE A 149 -12.80 -14.08 -11.22
CA PHE A 149 -11.54 -14.46 -11.86
C PHE A 149 -11.03 -13.41 -12.86
N LYS A 150 -11.93 -12.67 -13.51
CA LYS A 150 -11.56 -11.64 -14.48
C LYS A 150 -10.80 -10.49 -13.82
N ARG A 151 -11.28 -9.98 -12.67
CA ARG A 151 -10.56 -8.94 -11.93
C ARG A 151 -9.25 -9.46 -11.34
N ALA A 152 -9.22 -10.71 -10.89
CA ALA A 152 -7.99 -11.34 -10.41
C ALA A 152 -6.90 -11.37 -11.49
N ILE A 153 -7.26 -11.74 -12.73
CA ILE A 153 -6.32 -11.76 -13.86
C ILE A 153 -5.79 -10.35 -14.16
N ILE A 154 -6.66 -9.33 -14.16
CA ILE A 154 -6.24 -7.94 -14.39
C ILE A 154 -5.20 -7.49 -13.37
N ASP A 155 -5.41 -7.78 -12.09
CA ASP A 155 -4.45 -7.44 -11.03
C ASP A 155 -3.12 -8.20 -11.19
N CYS A 156 -3.17 -9.48 -11.56
CA CYS A 156 -1.96 -10.26 -11.82
C CYS A 156 -1.21 -9.73 -13.05
N ASP A 157 -1.91 -9.41 -14.13
CA ASP A 157 -1.32 -8.85 -15.35
C ASP A 157 -0.71 -7.48 -15.12
N PHE A 158 -1.31 -6.66 -14.26
CA PHE A 158 -0.70 -5.38 -13.87
C PHE A 158 0.65 -5.61 -13.19
N VAL A 159 0.73 -6.55 -12.24
CA VAL A 159 1.99 -6.88 -11.56
C VAL A 159 3.02 -7.38 -12.57
N LEU A 160 2.65 -8.35 -13.40
CA LEU A 160 3.57 -8.98 -14.35
C LEU A 160 4.07 -8.01 -15.43
N ASN A 161 3.23 -7.08 -15.89
CA ASN A 161 3.60 -6.17 -16.97
C ASN A 161 4.22 -4.86 -16.50
N LYS A 162 3.90 -4.39 -15.28
CA LYS A 162 4.27 -3.03 -14.83
C LYS A 162 5.20 -2.99 -13.64
N LEU A 163 5.19 -4.01 -12.77
CA LEU A 163 5.92 -3.97 -11.51
C LEU A 163 7.03 -5.01 -11.46
N ASP A 164 6.69 -6.28 -11.64
CA ASP A 164 7.59 -7.42 -11.52
C ASP A 164 7.14 -8.57 -12.43
N GLU A 165 7.79 -8.68 -13.59
CA GLU A 165 7.56 -9.74 -14.59
C GLU A 165 7.84 -11.15 -14.04
N LYS A 166 8.74 -11.25 -13.07
CA LYS A 166 9.19 -12.52 -12.49
C LYS A 166 8.52 -12.78 -11.17
N ASN A 167 7.33 -12.20 -10.94
CA ASN A 167 6.63 -12.44 -9.69
C ASN A 167 5.96 -13.82 -9.70
N MET A 168 6.50 -14.75 -8.91
CA MET A 168 5.95 -16.11 -8.80
C MET A 168 4.46 -16.12 -8.43
N ARG A 169 4.07 -15.37 -7.40
CA ARG A 169 2.69 -15.41 -6.88
C ARG A 169 1.70 -14.88 -7.89
N ALA A 170 2.04 -13.82 -8.62
CA ALA A 170 1.19 -13.26 -9.65
C ALA A 170 0.91 -14.28 -10.77
N TRP A 171 1.94 -14.98 -11.25
CA TRP A 171 1.74 -16.03 -12.25
C TRP A 171 0.94 -17.22 -11.72
N LEU A 172 1.18 -17.66 -10.47
CA LEU A 172 0.45 -18.78 -9.86
C LEU A 172 -1.04 -18.44 -9.65
N TYR A 173 -1.36 -17.23 -9.18
CA TYR A 173 -2.74 -16.80 -9.00
C TYR A 173 -3.45 -16.54 -10.33
N ARG A 174 -2.73 -16.05 -11.34
CA ARG A 174 -3.25 -15.97 -12.71
C ARG A 174 -3.57 -17.35 -13.28
N ALA A 175 -2.68 -18.33 -13.09
CA ALA A 175 -2.93 -19.72 -13.47
C ALA A 175 -4.17 -20.28 -12.77
N LEU A 176 -4.28 -20.08 -11.45
CA LEU A 176 -5.45 -20.49 -10.68
C LEU A 176 -6.75 -19.87 -11.24
N ALA A 177 -6.74 -18.57 -11.56
CA ALA A 177 -7.90 -17.89 -12.15
C ALA A 177 -8.28 -18.47 -13.53
N TYR A 178 -7.31 -18.73 -14.42
CA TYR A 178 -7.58 -19.36 -15.72
C TYR A 178 -8.12 -20.78 -15.58
N LYS A 179 -7.58 -21.54 -14.64
CA LYS A 179 -8.05 -22.91 -14.38
C LYS A 179 -9.50 -22.91 -13.90
N SER A 180 -9.89 -21.96 -13.04
CA SER A 180 -11.28 -21.77 -12.63
C SER A 180 -12.21 -21.27 -13.75
N MET A 181 -11.66 -20.68 -14.81
CA MET A 181 -12.39 -20.27 -16.02
C MET A 181 -12.38 -21.33 -17.14
N SER A 182 -11.80 -22.51 -16.90
CA SER A 182 -11.63 -23.58 -17.90
C SER A 182 -10.77 -23.20 -19.12
N ASP A 183 -9.89 -22.21 -19.00
CA ASP A 183 -8.89 -21.86 -20.02
C ASP A 183 -7.56 -22.58 -19.74
N GLU A 184 -7.46 -23.81 -20.25
CA GLU A 184 -6.27 -24.66 -20.05
C GLU A 184 -5.05 -24.13 -20.80
N ALA A 185 -5.23 -23.53 -21.98
CA ALA A 185 -4.12 -23.03 -22.79
C ALA A 185 -3.38 -21.88 -22.08
N SER A 186 -4.12 -20.93 -21.52
CA SER A 186 -3.55 -19.83 -20.74
C SER A 186 -2.96 -20.32 -19.41
N TYR A 187 -3.58 -21.32 -18.78
CA TYR A 187 -3.07 -21.96 -17.57
C TYR A 187 -1.69 -22.61 -17.79
N ASP A 188 -1.56 -23.46 -18.81
CA ASP A 188 -0.30 -24.17 -19.11
C ASP A 188 0.84 -23.20 -19.42
N ASN A 189 0.52 -22.11 -20.14
CA ASN A 189 1.47 -21.04 -20.40
C ASN A 189 1.98 -20.43 -19.09
N CYS A 190 1.09 -20.07 -18.15
CA CYS A 190 1.49 -19.49 -16.86
C CYS A 190 2.41 -20.44 -16.08
N ILE A 191 2.09 -21.73 -16.00
CA ILE A 191 2.91 -22.71 -15.28
C ILE A 191 4.29 -22.89 -15.94
N LYS A 192 4.34 -22.91 -17.27
CA LYS A 192 5.59 -22.98 -18.03
C LYS A 192 6.50 -21.78 -17.72
N TYR A 193 5.96 -20.56 -17.68
CA TYR A 193 6.72 -19.36 -17.35
C TYR A 193 7.23 -19.38 -15.90
N VAL A 194 6.39 -19.77 -14.94
CA VAL A 194 6.78 -19.86 -13.52
C VAL A 194 7.92 -20.83 -13.30
N ARG A 195 7.81 -22.04 -13.87
CA ARG A 195 8.87 -23.06 -13.75
C ARG A 195 10.17 -22.60 -14.40
N LYS A 196 10.09 -21.87 -15.51
CA LYS A 196 11.26 -21.31 -16.20
C LYS A 196 11.98 -20.25 -15.37
N TYR A 197 11.24 -19.32 -14.76
CA TYR A 197 11.85 -18.21 -14.00
C TYR A 197 12.27 -18.58 -12.58
N HIS A 198 11.67 -19.62 -11.98
CA HIS A 198 11.87 -20.00 -10.58
C HIS A 198 12.35 -21.44 -10.39
N SER A 199 13.46 -21.80 -11.03
CA SER A 199 14.04 -23.15 -10.97
C SER A 199 14.39 -23.64 -9.56
N LYS A 200 14.67 -22.73 -8.62
CA LYS A 200 15.01 -23.08 -7.22
C LYS A 200 13.80 -23.45 -6.36
N GLN A 201 12.59 -23.09 -6.78
CA GLN A 201 11.36 -23.24 -5.99
C GLN A 201 10.36 -24.18 -6.67
N LEU A 202 10.85 -25.06 -7.55
CA LEU A 202 10.03 -25.98 -8.33
C LEU A 202 9.16 -26.89 -7.45
N GLU A 203 9.69 -27.41 -6.35
CA GLU A 203 8.94 -28.27 -5.42
C GLU A 203 7.70 -27.57 -4.86
N PHE A 204 7.83 -26.29 -4.48
CA PHE A 204 6.72 -25.48 -4.02
C PHE A 204 5.70 -25.23 -5.14
N ILE A 205 6.18 -24.90 -6.34
CA ILE A 205 5.33 -24.67 -7.52
C ILE A 205 4.54 -25.92 -7.87
N ASP A 206 5.18 -27.07 -7.90
CA ASP A 206 4.56 -28.34 -8.26
C ASP A 206 3.54 -28.75 -7.20
N THR A 207 3.88 -28.61 -5.91
CA THR A 207 2.92 -28.83 -4.81
C THR A 207 1.69 -27.91 -4.94
N PHE A 208 1.89 -26.66 -5.34
CA PHE A 208 0.80 -25.71 -5.56
C PHE A 208 -0.04 -26.10 -6.77
N VAL A 209 0.59 -26.49 -7.89
CA VAL A 209 -0.07 -26.96 -9.11
C VAL A 209 -0.93 -28.20 -8.85
N GLU A 210 -0.42 -29.18 -8.09
CA GLU A 210 -1.19 -30.37 -7.73
C GLU A 210 -2.40 -30.01 -6.86
N LYS A 211 -2.25 -29.06 -5.91
CA LYS A 211 -3.40 -28.55 -5.14
C LYS A 211 -4.44 -27.88 -6.02
N ILE A 212 -4.04 -27.10 -7.03
CA ILE A 212 -4.98 -26.49 -7.98
C ILE A 212 -5.77 -27.57 -8.71
N LYS A 213 -5.09 -28.60 -9.21
CA LYS A 213 -5.74 -29.71 -9.93
C LYS A 213 -6.73 -30.48 -9.06
N SER A 214 -6.47 -30.61 -7.76
CA SER A 214 -7.36 -31.30 -6.82
C SER A 214 -8.62 -30.53 -6.40
N ILE A 215 -8.69 -29.22 -6.68
CA ILE A 215 -9.80 -28.35 -6.24
C ILE A 215 -11.00 -28.42 -7.21
N ILE A 216 -10.81 -28.95 -8.41
CA ILE A 216 -11.83 -29.12 -9.46
C ILE A 216 -12.10 -30.62 -9.63
#